data_AF-A0A8I1NUC9-F1
#
_entry.id   AF-A0A8I1NUC9-F1
#
_cell.length_a   1.000
_cell.length_b   1.000
_cell.length_c   1.000
_cell.angle_alpha   90.00
_cell.angle_beta   90.00
_cell.angle_gamma   90.00
#
_symmetry.space_group_name_H-M   'P 1'
#
loop_
_entity.id
_entity.type
_entity.pdbx_description
1 polymer ?
#
loop_
_entity_poly.entity_id
_entity_poly.type
_entity_poly.pdbx_seq_one_letter_code
_entity_poly.pdbx_strand_id
1 'polypeptide(L)'
;MADVTASPPLALPAPRRSAFARHLKAMLREPRVAIGGGFILLLLLVAIFAPFLAPKDPLEQDLMLGTLPPAGYAGAEPGYWLGTDDLGRDVLSRVLYGTRVALTVAFVAAGLAGLIGTALGLIAGWYGGWADRIISRLVDIWMAFPPVLLSILLVAVLGSGIHSVIAAIVIIDWTRFCRVVRAETQAQASMDYVVAARTIGFSRLHILLREILPNVAPALIALVSLEMGIAVIVEAILSFVGLSVSSDTPTWGGMIAQGRQIVYQGWWVLVVPLTVLFATVLAFNQLGDGLRRALDPVMRR
;
A
#
# COMPACT_ATOMS: atom_id res chain seq x y z
N MET A 1 -43.83 -57.74 9.24
CA MET A 1 -43.98 -56.31 9.53
C MET A 1 -42.63 -55.81 10.03
N ALA A 2 -41.81 -55.27 9.12
CA ALA A 2 -40.51 -54.70 9.45
C ALA A 2 -40.71 -53.21 9.71
N ASP A 3 -40.27 -52.78 10.88
CA ASP A 3 -40.43 -51.43 11.41
C ASP A 3 -39.50 -50.48 10.64
N VAL A 4 -40.09 -49.58 9.84
CA VAL A 4 -39.36 -48.55 9.11
C VAL A 4 -39.06 -47.44 10.12
N THR A 5 -37.90 -47.52 10.76
CA THR A 5 -37.41 -46.45 11.63
C THR A 5 -37.15 -45.21 10.77
N ALA A 6 -38.00 -44.20 10.92
CA ALA A 6 -37.87 -42.91 10.26
C ALA A 6 -36.49 -42.28 10.54
N SER A 7 -35.74 -41.98 9.49
CA SER A 7 -34.51 -41.18 9.57
C SER A 7 -34.82 -39.83 10.23
N PRO A 8 -33.96 -39.34 11.14
CA PRO A 8 -34.18 -38.04 11.77
C PRO A 8 -34.23 -36.94 10.70
N PRO A 9 -35.11 -35.92 10.85
CA PRO A 9 -35.19 -34.82 9.92
C PRO A 9 -33.83 -34.14 9.81
N LEU A 10 -33.37 -33.90 8.58
CA LEU A 10 -32.15 -33.15 8.29
C LEU A 10 -32.27 -31.78 8.97
N ALA A 11 -31.49 -31.55 10.02
CA ALA A 11 -31.44 -30.26 10.68
C ALA A 11 -30.97 -29.22 9.66
N LEU A 12 -31.86 -28.26 9.33
CA LEU A 12 -31.51 -27.14 8.46
C LEU A 12 -30.32 -26.40 9.10
N PRO A 13 -29.22 -26.16 8.36
CA PRO A 13 -28.07 -25.46 8.92
C PRO A 13 -28.51 -24.10 9.44
N ALA A 14 -28.17 -23.82 10.70
CA ALA A 14 -28.48 -22.56 11.36
C ALA A 14 -28.09 -21.35 10.47
N PRO A 15 -28.84 -20.24 10.50
CA PRO A 15 -28.59 -19.09 9.64
C PRO A 15 -27.14 -18.64 9.80
N ARG A 16 -26.37 -18.70 8.71
CA ARG A 16 -24.97 -18.28 8.65
C ARG A 16 -24.88 -16.84 9.14
N ARG A 17 -24.44 -16.62 10.39
CA ARG A 17 -23.89 -15.32 10.82
C ARG A 17 -22.97 -14.83 9.70
N SER A 18 -23.18 -13.61 9.21
CA SER A 18 -22.59 -13.15 7.94
C SER A 18 -21.10 -13.49 7.92
N ALA A 19 -20.66 -14.22 6.90
CA ALA A 19 -19.25 -14.63 6.78
C ALA A 19 -18.32 -13.41 6.89
N PHE A 20 -18.79 -12.27 6.40
CA PHE A 20 -18.19 -10.96 6.54
C PHE A 20 -17.93 -10.54 8.01
N ALA A 21 -18.92 -10.61 8.90
CA ALA A 21 -18.74 -10.22 10.30
C ALA A 21 -17.73 -11.13 11.03
N ARG A 22 -17.66 -12.41 10.66
CA ARG A 22 -16.65 -13.34 11.19
C ARG A 22 -15.24 -13.02 10.67
N HIS A 23 -15.10 -12.69 9.39
CA HIS A 23 -13.81 -12.27 8.82
C HIS A 23 -13.33 -10.95 9.43
N LEU A 24 -14.20 -9.94 9.54
CA LEU A 24 -13.87 -8.66 10.15
C LEU A 24 -13.45 -8.82 11.61
N LYS A 25 -14.18 -9.63 12.40
CA LYS A 25 -13.80 -9.91 13.80
C LYS A 25 -12.46 -10.64 13.91
N ALA A 26 -12.15 -11.55 12.99
CA ALA A 26 -10.86 -12.24 12.96
C ALA A 26 -9.72 -11.29 12.61
N MET A 27 -9.92 -10.40 11.63
CA MET A 27 -8.94 -9.38 11.24
C MET A 27 -8.65 -8.42 12.38
N LEU A 28 -9.67 -7.90 13.06
CA LEU A 28 -9.51 -6.98 14.19
C LEU A 28 -8.87 -7.62 15.43
N ARG A 29 -8.85 -8.95 15.51
CA ARG A 29 -8.20 -9.69 16.60
C ARG A 29 -6.73 -10.01 16.34
N GLU A 30 -6.29 -9.89 15.10
CA GLU A 30 -4.89 -10.14 14.73
C GLU A 30 -4.04 -8.94 15.16
N PRO A 31 -3.06 -9.11 16.08
CA PRO A 31 -2.29 -7.99 16.62
C PRO A 31 -1.60 -7.15 15.56
N ARG A 32 -1.10 -7.79 14.49
CA ARG A 32 -0.42 -7.08 13.39
C ARG A 32 -1.37 -6.19 12.59
N VAL A 33 -2.61 -6.63 12.38
CA VAL A 33 -3.66 -5.81 11.75
C VAL A 33 -4.04 -4.66 12.66
N ALA A 34 -4.18 -4.89 13.97
CA ALA A 34 -4.54 -3.84 14.91
C ALA A 34 -3.46 -2.74 15.00
N ILE A 35 -2.19 -3.14 15.11
CA ILE A 35 -1.07 -2.19 15.20
C ILE A 35 -0.84 -1.48 13.86
N GLY A 36 -0.66 -2.24 12.78
CA GLY A 36 -0.38 -1.67 11.44
C GLY A 36 -1.57 -0.87 10.92
N GLY A 37 -2.77 -1.45 10.96
CA GLY A 37 -4.00 -0.79 10.55
C GLY A 37 -4.36 0.41 11.42
N GLY A 38 -4.11 0.35 12.73
CA GLY A 38 -4.30 1.48 13.64
C GLY A 38 -3.38 2.65 13.31
N PHE A 39 -2.11 2.37 12.99
CA PHE A 39 -1.16 3.42 12.58
C PHE A 39 -1.52 4.03 11.22
N ILE A 40 -1.88 3.22 10.22
CA ILE A 40 -2.34 3.74 8.92
C ILE A 40 -3.63 4.55 9.07
N LEU A 41 -4.55 4.11 9.94
CA LEU A 41 -5.76 4.88 10.25
C LEU A 41 -5.43 6.22 10.90
N LEU A 42 -4.48 6.24 11.83
CA LEU A 42 -3.98 7.49 12.41
C LEU A 42 -3.41 8.42 11.33
N LEU A 43 -2.57 7.91 10.42
CA LEU A 43 -2.03 8.73 9.32
C LEU A 43 -3.12 9.23 8.36
N LEU A 44 -4.16 8.43 8.10
CA LEU A 44 -5.31 8.87 7.32
C LEU A 44 -6.03 10.03 7.99
N LEU A 45 -6.26 9.95 9.30
CA LEU A 45 -6.84 11.05 10.08
C LEU A 45 -5.93 12.29 10.03
N VAL A 46 -4.62 12.10 10.22
CA VAL A 46 -3.62 13.17 10.10
C VAL A 46 -3.68 13.82 8.71
N ALA A 47 -3.72 13.05 7.63
CA ALA A 47 -3.75 13.59 6.26
C ALA A 47 -5.02 14.39 5.98
N ILE A 48 -6.19 13.88 6.41
CA ILE A 48 -7.49 14.53 6.22
C ILE A 48 -7.56 15.82 7.03
N PHE A 49 -7.18 15.75 8.31
CA PHE A 49 -7.25 16.89 9.24
C PHE A 49 -5.99 17.75 9.27
N ALA A 50 -5.02 17.53 8.37
CA ALA A 50 -3.77 18.30 8.32
C ALA A 50 -3.97 19.82 8.35
N PRO A 51 -4.94 20.43 7.62
CA PRO A 51 -5.16 21.88 7.67
C PRO A 51 -5.62 22.39 9.04
N PHE A 52 -6.17 21.52 9.90
CA PHE A 52 -6.61 21.86 11.25
C PHE A 52 -5.60 21.45 12.33
N LEU A 53 -4.74 20.46 12.03
CA LEU A 53 -3.72 19.94 12.94
C LEU A 53 -2.38 20.66 12.80
N ALA A 54 -2.08 21.22 11.63
CA ALA A 54 -0.87 21.97 11.35
C ALA A 54 -0.82 23.25 12.20
N PRO A 55 0.23 23.45 13.03
CA PRO A 55 0.35 24.67 13.82
C PRO A 55 0.50 25.94 12.96
N LYS A 56 1.16 25.80 11.81
CA LYS A 56 1.51 26.88 10.88
C LYS A 56 1.29 26.45 9.43
N ASP A 57 1.29 27.39 8.49
CA ASP A 57 1.31 27.05 7.07
C ASP A 57 2.64 26.31 6.74
N PRO A 58 2.61 25.13 6.11
CA PRO A 58 3.82 24.36 5.78
C PRO A 58 4.78 25.06 4.79
N LEU A 59 4.33 26.13 4.14
CA LEU A 59 5.10 26.92 3.18
C LEU A 59 5.51 28.29 3.71
N GLU A 60 5.00 28.72 4.87
CA GLU A 60 5.35 30.01 5.47
C GLU A 60 6.83 30.00 5.90
N GLN A 61 7.59 30.95 5.34
CA GLN A 61 9.03 31.08 5.54
C GLN A 61 9.34 32.30 6.40
N ASP A 62 10.24 32.12 7.35
CA ASP A 62 10.86 33.20 8.09
C ASP A 62 12.34 32.87 8.33
N LEU A 63 13.23 33.49 7.56
CA LEU A 63 14.67 33.22 7.62
C LEU A 63 15.29 33.56 8.98
N MET A 64 14.66 34.44 9.77
CA MET A 64 15.12 34.74 11.13
C MET A 64 14.88 33.57 12.08
N LEU A 65 13.96 32.69 11.71
CA LEU A 65 13.59 31.47 12.44
C LEU A 65 14.21 30.21 11.81
N GLY A 66 15.26 30.35 11.01
CA GLY A 66 15.93 29.23 10.36
C GLY A 66 16.61 28.30 11.36
N THR A 67 16.44 26.98 11.18
CA THR A 67 17.10 25.94 11.98
C THR A 67 16.90 26.06 13.51
N LEU A 68 15.70 26.50 13.94
CA LEU A 68 15.32 26.49 15.34
C LEU A 68 15.17 25.05 15.85
N PRO A 69 15.70 24.75 17.04
CA PRO A 69 15.62 23.42 17.60
C PRO A 69 14.19 23.10 18.08
N PRO A 70 13.85 21.80 18.20
CA PRO A 70 12.54 21.36 18.68
C PRO A 70 12.24 21.85 20.10
N ALA A 71 10.96 21.86 20.45
CA ALA A 71 10.52 22.21 21.80
C ALA A 71 11.27 21.38 22.86
N GLY A 72 11.77 22.05 23.90
CA GLY A 72 12.55 21.43 24.98
C GLY A 72 14.08 21.55 24.83
N TYR A 73 14.58 22.03 23.68
CA TYR A 73 15.98 22.40 23.51
C TYR A 73 16.23 23.89 23.81
N ALA A 74 17.47 24.23 24.15
CA ALA A 74 17.87 25.62 24.33
C ALA A 74 17.78 26.37 22.99
N GLY A 75 17.10 27.53 22.98
CA GLY A 75 16.86 28.31 21.76
C GLY A 75 15.61 27.90 20.97
N ALA A 76 14.78 27.00 21.50
CA ALA A 76 13.49 26.67 20.90
C ALA A 76 12.49 27.82 21.05
N GLU A 77 11.66 28.01 20.03
CA GLU A 77 10.61 29.04 20.01
C GLU A 77 9.21 28.44 20.22
N PRO A 78 8.33 29.09 20.99
CA PRO A 78 6.96 28.62 21.18
C PRO A 78 6.21 28.46 19.84
N GLY A 79 5.52 27.32 19.70
CA GLY A 79 4.75 27.00 18.50
C GLY A 79 5.50 26.16 17.46
N TYR A 80 6.83 26.04 17.54
CA TYR A 80 7.64 25.18 16.67
C TYR A 80 8.00 23.86 17.38
N TRP A 81 7.02 22.97 17.51
CA TRP A 81 7.13 21.75 18.30
C TRP A 81 8.27 20.82 17.87
N LEU A 82 8.44 20.64 16.56
CA LEU A 82 9.49 19.82 15.96
C LEU A 82 10.62 20.65 15.35
N GLY A 83 10.68 21.95 15.69
CA GLY A 83 11.66 22.90 15.16
C GLY A 83 11.32 23.37 13.74
N THR A 84 12.27 24.08 13.14
CA THR A 84 12.17 24.60 11.77
C THR A 84 13.25 24.05 10.86
N ASP A 85 13.05 24.19 9.54
CA ASP A 85 14.07 23.94 8.54
C ASP A 85 14.96 25.17 8.25
N ASP A 86 15.85 25.06 7.26
CA ASP A 86 16.77 26.12 6.83
C ASP A 86 16.08 27.40 6.34
N LEU A 87 14.81 27.32 5.96
CA LEU A 87 13.99 28.46 5.53
C LEU A 87 13.04 28.95 6.64
N GLY A 88 13.16 28.40 7.85
CA GLY A 88 12.31 28.75 8.99
C GLY A 88 10.90 28.18 8.93
N ARG A 89 10.64 27.22 8.04
CA ARG A 89 9.31 26.59 7.92
C ARG A 89 9.13 25.55 9.03
N ASP A 90 7.91 25.45 9.57
CA ASP A 90 7.61 24.50 10.64
C ASP A 90 7.70 23.03 10.18
N VAL A 91 8.55 22.25 10.83
CA VAL A 91 8.80 20.84 10.47
C VAL A 91 7.57 19.98 10.75
N LEU A 92 6.82 20.26 11.82
CA LEU A 92 5.61 19.48 12.15
C LEU A 92 4.53 19.65 11.07
N SER A 93 4.17 20.89 10.73
CA SER A 93 3.24 21.21 9.64
C SER A 93 3.64 20.55 8.32
N ARG A 94 4.93 20.60 7.97
CA ARG A 94 5.45 19.97 6.74
C ARG A 94 5.31 18.45 6.76
N VAL A 95 5.56 17.79 7.90
CA VAL A 95 5.34 16.33 8.04
C VAL A 95 3.87 15.96 7.92
N LEU A 96 2.97 16.73 8.55
CA LEU A 96 1.52 16.49 8.49
C LEU A 96 1.00 16.62 7.05
N TYR A 97 1.40 17.68 6.33
CA TYR A 97 1.03 17.83 4.92
C TYR A 97 1.72 16.81 4.01
N GLY A 98 2.98 16.45 4.28
CA GLY A 98 3.69 15.38 3.56
C GLY A 98 3.00 14.02 3.68
N THR A 99 2.29 13.77 4.78
CA THR A 99 1.47 12.57 4.96
C THR A 99 0.40 12.45 3.87
N ARG A 100 -0.16 13.58 3.40
CA ARG A 100 -1.18 13.59 2.33
C ARG A 100 -0.62 13.06 1.02
N VAL A 101 0.59 13.52 0.64
CA VAL A 101 1.25 13.09 -0.59
C VAL A 101 1.60 11.61 -0.51
N ALA A 102 2.26 11.20 0.59
CA ALA A 102 2.67 9.82 0.80
C ALA A 102 1.48 8.85 0.73
N LEU A 103 0.37 9.14 1.44
CA LEU A 103 -0.82 8.30 1.41
C LEU A 103 -1.53 8.33 0.06
N THR A 104 -1.62 9.49 -0.60
CA THR A 104 -2.23 9.56 -1.94
C THR A 104 -1.49 8.66 -2.91
N VAL A 105 -0.16 8.71 -2.92
CA VAL A 105 0.65 7.84 -3.79
C VAL A 105 0.51 6.38 -3.38
N ALA A 106 0.58 6.06 -2.09
CA ALA A 106 0.40 4.70 -1.59
C ALA A 106 -0.92 4.08 -2.08
N PHE A 107 -2.06 4.76 -1.84
CA PHE A 107 -3.37 4.22 -2.16
C PHE A 107 -3.67 4.21 -3.66
N VAL A 108 -3.38 5.30 -4.36
CA VAL A 108 -3.75 5.44 -5.78
C VAL A 108 -2.82 4.61 -6.66
N ALA A 109 -1.51 4.69 -6.47
CA ALA A 109 -0.57 4.00 -7.34
C ALA A 109 -0.63 2.48 -7.13
N ALA A 110 -0.57 2.01 -5.88
CA ALA A 110 -0.67 0.57 -5.59
C ALA A 110 -2.06 0.02 -5.97
N GLY A 111 -3.13 0.79 -5.79
CA GLY A 111 -4.48 0.39 -6.19
C GLY A 111 -4.63 0.19 -7.70
N LEU A 112 -4.14 1.15 -8.50
CA LEU A 112 -4.18 1.06 -9.96
C LEU A 112 -3.25 -0.04 -10.51
N ALA A 113 -2.02 -0.12 -9.98
CA ALA A 113 -1.07 -1.19 -10.32
C ALA A 113 -1.65 -2.57 -9.98
N GLY A 114 -2.27 -2.68 -8.79
CA GLY A 114 -2.94 -3.87 -8.32
C GLY A 114 -4.11 -4.28 -9.22
N LEU A 115 -4.93 -3.33 -9.64
CA LEU A 115 -6.06 -3.60 -10.54
C LEU A 115 -5.58 -4.17 -11.89
N ILE A 116 -4.62 -3.48 -12.54
CA ILE A 116 -4.09 -3.87 -13.85
C ILE A 116 -3.37 -5.23 -13.74
N GLY A 117 -2.48 -5.36 -12.75
CA GLY A 117 -1.71 -6.58 -12.54
C GLY A 117 -2.59 -7.77 -12.18
N THR A 118 -3.62 -7.58 -11.35
CA THR A 118 -4.56 -8.65 -11.01
C THR A 118 -5.34 -9.12 -12.23
N ALA A 119 -5.87 -8.19 -13.04
CA ALA A 119 -6.60 -8.55 -14.25
C ALA A 119 -5.74 -9.38 -15.21
N LEU A 120 -4.51 -8.92 -15.50
CA LEU A 120 -3.58 -9.62 -16.38
C LEU A 120 -3.09 -10.95 -15.77
N GLY A 121 -2.84 -10.99 -14.46
CA GLY A 121 -2.42 -12.19 -13.74
C GLY A 121 -3.49 -13.28 -13.75
N LEU A 122 -4.76 -12.92 -13.52
CA LEU A 122 -5.90 -13.84 -13.62
C LEU A 122 -6.03 -14.40 -15.04
N ILE A 123 -5.91 -13.54 -16.06
CA ILE A 123 -5.99 -13.95 -17.46
C ILE A 123 -4.86 -14.92 -17.80
N ALA A 124 -3.61 -14.58 -17.47
CA ALA A 124 -2.44 -15.41 -17.71
C ALA A 124 -2.56 -16.76 -16.99
N GLY A 125 -2.92 -16.74 -15.71
CA GLY A 125 -2.97 -17.94 -14.89
C GLY A 125 -4.14 -18.88 -15.22
N TRP A 126 -5.29 -18.34 -15.64
CA TRP A 126 -6.48 -19.14 -15.93
C TRP A 126 -6.54 -19.70 -17.34
N TYR A 127 -6.23 -18.86 -18.34
CA TYR A 127 -6.33 -19.27 -19.74
C TYR A 127 -5.07 -19.98 -20.24
N GLY A 128 -3.91 -19.72 -19.64
CA GLY A 128 -2.64 -20.33 -20.02
C GLY A 128 -2.24 -20.04 -21.48
N GLY A 129 -1.43 -20.92 -22.06
CA GLY A 129 -1.12 -20.91 -23.49
C GLY A 129 -0.47 -19.60 -23.97
N TRP A 130 -1.05 -18.99 -25.01
CA TRP A 130 -0.53 -17.74 -25.59
C TRP A 130 -0.75 -16.52 -24.68
N ALA A 131 -1.87 -16.45 -23.96
CA ALA A 131 -2.13 -15.34 -23.04
C ALA A 131 -1.05 -15.30 -21.96
N ASP A 132 -0.75 -16.45 -21.36
CA ASP A 132 0.34 -16.57 -20.40
C ASP A 132 1.69 -16.18 -21.01
N ARG A 133 2.05 -16.75 -22.15
CA ARG A 133 3.35 -16.46 -22.81
C ARG A 133 3.54 -14.97 -23.08
N ILE A 134 2.55 -14.29 -23.65
CA ILE A 134 2.66 -12.86 -24.00
C ILE A 134 2.76 -12.01 -22.72
N ILE A 135 1.85 -12.22 -21.76
CA ILE A 135 1.82 -11.43 -20.53
C ILE A 135 3.11 -11.64 -19.72
N SER A 136 3.55 -12.89 -19.56
CA SER A 136 4.78 -13.21 -18.85
C SER A 136 6.01 -12.61 -19.55
N ARG A 137 6.07 -12.60 -20.89
CA ARG A 137 7.14 -11.93 -21.63
C ARG A 137 7.16 -10.42 -21.40
N LEU A 138 5.99 -9.77 -21.40
CA LEU A 138 5.92 -8.33 -21.08
C LEU A 138 6.41 -8.06 -19.66
N VAL A 139 5.99 -8.88 -18.68
CA VAL A 139 6.46 -8.80 -17.30
C VAL A 139 7.97 -8.97 -17.22
N ASP A 140 8.53 -10.00 -17.87
CA ASP A 140 9.97 -10.29 -17.89
C ASP A 140 10.78 -9.09 -18.44
N ILE A 141 10.29 -8.46 -19.52
CA ILE A 141 10.92 -7.28 -20.15
C ILE A 141 10.94 -6.09 -19.18
N TRP A 142 9.81 -5.77 -18.55
CA TRP A 142 9.71 -4.65 -17.61
C TRP A 142 10.56 -4.87 -16.36
N MET A 143 10.56 -6.09 -15.82
CA MET A 143 11.34 -6.43 -14.62
C MET A 143 12.86 -6.48 -14.85
N ALA A 144 13.31 -6.51 -16.11
CA ALA A 144 14.73 -6.41 -16.43
C ALA A 144 15.31 -5.02 -16.13
N PHE A 145 14.47 -3.98 -16.08
CA PHE A 145 14.88 -2.62 -15.74
C PHE A 145 14.86 -2.41 -14.21
N PRO A 146 15.87 -1.76 -13.62
CA PRO A 146 15.81 -1.33 -12.23
C PRO A 146 14.62 -0.38 -12.00
N PRO A 147 13.64 -0.71 -11.13
CA PRO A 147 12.38 0.02 -11.01
C PRO A 147 12.56 1.51 -10.69
N VAL A 148 13.51 1.85 -9.83
CA VAL A 148 13.80 3.23 -9.43
C VAL A 148 14.38 4.04 -10.59
N LEU A 149 15.34 3.47 -11.34
CA LEU A 149 15.93 4.16 -12.50
C LEU A 149 14.89 4.40 -13.58
N LEU A 150 14.03 3.41 -13.84
CA LEU A 150 12.95 3.55 -14.79
C LEU A 150 11.91 4.59 -14.31
N SER A 151 11.62 4.64 -13.01
CA SER A 151 10.72 5.65 -12.45
C SER A 151 11.27 7.08 -12.65
N ILE A 152 12.56 7.28 -12.40
CA ILE A 152 13.25 8.55 -12.64
C ILE A 152 13.13 8.96 -14.11
N LEU A 153 13.41 8.03 -15.04
CA LEU A 153 13.29 8.28 -16.48
C LEU A 153 11.87 8.66 -16.88
N LEU A 154 10.87 7.92 -16.40
CA LEU A 154 9.45 8.18 -16.72
C LEU A 154 9.00 9.55 -16.19
N VAL A 155 9.34 9.90 -14.95
CA VAL A 155 9.00 11.21 -14.39
C VAL A 155 9.73 12.35 -15.13
N ALA A 156 10.98 12.14 -15.54
CA ALA A 156 11.70 13.12 -16.34
C ALA A 156 11.04 13.40 -17.70
N VAL A 157 10.41 12.39 -18.32
CA VAL A 157 9.69 12.52 -19.60
C VAL A 157 8.27 13.06 -19.41
N LEU A 158 7.55 12.58 -18.41
CA LEU A 158 6.16 12.97 -18.12
C LEU A 158 6.05 14.36 -17.46
N GLY A 159 7.17 14.89 -16.96
CA GLY A 159 7.23 16.14 -16.18
C GLY A 159 7.05 15.91 -14.68
N SER A 160 7.49 16.86 -13.87
CA SER A 160 7.35 16.80 -12.41
C SER A 160 5.88 16.93 -11.98
N GLY A 161 5.46 16.14 -11.00
CA GLY A 161 4.13 16.22 -10.43
C GLY A 161 3.67 14.88 -9.86
N ILE A 162 2.74 14.94 -8.90
CA ILE A 162 2.20 13.75 -8.23
C ILE A 162 1.59 12.75 -9.23
N HIS A 163 0.95 13.26 -10.29
CA HIS A 163 0.38 12.42 -11.35
C HIS A 163 1.45 11.64 -12.13
N SER A 164 2.59 12.26 -12.43
CA SER A 164 3.71 11.61 -13.10
C SER A 164 4.36 10.54 -12.23
N VAL A 165 4.51 10.82 -10.92
CA VAL A 165 4.98 9.85 -9.93
C VAL A 165 4.05 8.64 -9.87
N ILE A 166 2.73 8.88 -9.75
CA ILE A 166 1.73 7.81 -9.73
C ILE A 166 1.77 7.00 -11.03
N ALA A 167 1.82 7.66 -12.19
CA ALA A 167 1.87 7.00 -13.49
C ALA A 167 3.13 6.12 -13.63
N ALA A 168 4.30 6.63 -13.21
CA ALA A 168 5.55 5.89 -13.24
C ALA A 168 5.49 4.63 -12.38
N ILE A 169 4.97 4.73 -11.14
CA ILE A 169 4.78 3.58 -10.26
C ILE A 169 3.81 2.57 -10.88
N VAL A 170 2.67 3.02 -11.41
CA VAL A 170 1.65 2.14 -12.02
C VAL A 170 2.19 1.37 -13.22
N ILE A 171 2.97 2.02 -14.10
CA ILE A 171 3.56 1.40 -15.30
C ILE A 171 4.56 0.29 -14.96
N ILE A 172 5.15 0.33 -13.77
CA ILE A 172 6.19 -0.60 -13.35
C ILE A 172 5.62 -1.69 -12.44
N ASP A 173 4.93 -1.30 -11.37
CA ASP A 173 4.58 -2.20 -10.27
C ASP A 173 3.41 -3.13 -10.59
N TRP A 174 2.63 -2.89 -11.65
CA TRP A 174 1.60 -3.84 -12.12
C TRP A 174 2.20 -5.23 -12.41
N THR A 175 3.48 -5.28 -12.78
CA THR A 175 4.21 -6.53 -13.08
C THR A 175 4.34 -7.43 -11.85
N ARG A 176 4.54 -6.85 -10.66
CA ARG A 176 4.66 -7.58 -9.39
C ARG A 176 3.33 -8.24 -9.03
N PHE A 177 2.25 -7.47 -9.12
CA PHE A 177 0.88 -7.98 -8.94
C PHE A 177 0.54 -9.08 -9.95
N CYS A 178 0.84 -8.85 -11.23
CA CYS A 178 0.59 -9.82 -12.29
C CYS A 178 1.28 -11.15 -12.02
N ARG A 179 2.55 -11.12 -11.61
CA ARG A 179 3.34 -12.33 -11.35
C ARG A 179 2.78 -13.15 -10.18
N VAL A 180 2.46 -12.48 -9.07
CA VAL A 180 1.91 -13.16 -7.88
C VAL A 180 0.52 -13.70 -8.16
N VAL A 181 -0.38 -12.87 -8.70
CA VAL A 181 -1.76 -13.29 -9.01
C VAL A 181 -1.78 -14.41 -10.03
N ARG A 182 -0.90 -14.38 -11.04
CA ARG A 182 -0.75 -15.48 -12.01
C ARG A 182 -0.41 -16.79 -11.32
N ALA A 183 0.59 -16.80 -10.44
CA ALA A 183 1.02 -18.01 -9.73
C ALA A 183 -0.10 -18.56 -8.84
N GLU A 184 -0.76 -17.70 -8.07
CA GLU A 184 -1.89 -18.08 -7.22
C GLU A 184 -3.07 -18.60 -8.05
N THR A 185 -3.38 -17.96 -9.18
CA THR A 185 -4.45 -18.38 -10.10
C THR A 185 -4.15 -19.76 -10.68
N GLN A 186 -2.91 -20.04 -11.08
CA GLN A 186 -2.50 -21.36 -11.58
C GLN A 186 -2.65 -22.44 -10.51
N ALA A 187 -2.22 -22.15 -9.27
CA ALA A 187 -2.35 -23.06 -8.14
C ALA A 187 -3.82 -23.36 -7.79
N GLN A 188 -4.68 -22.34 -7.78
CA GLN A 188 -6.11 -22.52 -7.55
C GLN A 188 -6.79 -23.26 -8.72
N ALA A 189 -6.38 -23.01 -9.96
CA ALA A 189 -6.93 -23.66 -11.15
C ALA A 189 -6.70 -25.18 -11.20
N SER A 190 -5.70 -25.70 -10.47
CA SER A 190 -5.41 -27.14 -10.38
C SER A 190 -6.12 -27.86 -9.24
N MET A 191 -6.95 -27.17 -8.45
CA MET A 191 -7.66 -27.76 -7.30
C MET A 191 -8.94 -28.51 -7.69
N ASP A 192 -9.33 -29.52 -6.91
CA ASP A 192 -10.49 -30.39 -7.18
C ASP A 192 -11.82 -29.64 -7.28
N TYR A 193 -12.00 -28.55 -6.53
CA TYR A 193 -13.24 -27.76 -6.60
C TYR A 193 -13.42 -27.11 -7.98
N VAL A 194 -12.32 -26.77 -8.66
CA VAL A 194 -12.35 -26.23 -10.04
C VAL A 194 -12.74 -27.34 -11.02
N VAL A 195 -12.22 -28.56 -10.83
CA VAL A 195 -12.58 -29.72 -11.64
C VAL A 195 -14.07 -30.02 -11.49
N ALA A 196 -14.57 -30.07 -10.25
CA ALA A 196 -16.00 -30.27 -9.98
C ALA A 196 -16.87 -29.18 -10.62
N ALA A 197 -16.49 -27.91 -10.49
CA ALA A 197 -17.20 -26.79 -11.11
C ALA A 197 -17.27 -26.90 -12.64
N ARG A 198 -16.19 -27.37 -13.29
CA ARG A 198 -16.18 -27.65 -14.74
C ARG A 198 -17.11 -28.81 -15.10
N THR A 199 -17.11 -29.89 -14.32
CA THR A 199 -17.98 -31.06 -14.56
C THR A 199 -19.47 -30.72 -14.43
N ILE A 200 -19.82 -29.80 -13.53
CA ILE A 200 -21.19 -29.29 -13.37
C ILE A 200 -21.60 -28.37 -14.55
N GLY A 201 -20.64 -27.90 -15.35
CA GLY A 201 -20.89 -27.09 -16.54
C GLY A 201 -20.84 -25.58 -16.30
N PHE A 202 -20.22 -25.10 -15.21
CA PHE A 202 -20.03 -23.66 -15.03
C PHE A 202 -19.12 -23.07 -16.11
N SER A 203 -19.45 -21.85 -16.55
CA SER A 203 -18.65 -21.17 -17.57
C SER A 203 -17.26 -20.80 -17.04
N ARG A 204 -16.27 -20.70 -17.93
CA ARG A 204 -14.89 -20.37 -17.55
C ARG A 204 -14.78 -19.05 -16.78
N LEU A 205 -15.56 -18.04 -17.18
CA LEU A 205 -15.58 -16.75 -16.51
C LEU A 205 -16.24 -16.83 -15.13
N HIS A 206 -17.29 -17.65 -15.00
CA HIS A 206 -17.93 -17.89 -13.71
C HIS A 206 -16.95 -18.52 -12.73
N ILE A 207 -16.24 -19.57 -13.15
CA ILE A 207 -15.23 -20.24 -12.30
C ILE A 207 -14.11 -19.26 -11.92
N LEU A 208 -13.62 -18.47 -12.86
CA LEU A 208 -12.57 -17.49 -12.58
C LEU A 208 -12.99 -16.46 -11.53
N LEU A 209 -14.17 -15.83 -11.70
CA LEU A 209 -14.59 -14.71 -10.85
C LEU A 209 -15.25 -15.14 -9.54
N ARG A 210 -15.96 -16.28 -9.52
CA ARG A 210 -16.71 -16.72 -8.33
C ARG A 210 -16.04 -17.82 -7.54
N GLU A 211 -15.14 -18.59 -8.16
CA GLU A 211 -14.45 -19.69 -7.47
C GLU A 211 -12.97 -19.35 -7.25
N ILE A 212 -12.24 -18.91 -8.27
CA ILE A 212 -10.78 -18.68 -8.14
C ILE A 212 -10.46 -17.34 -7.48
N LEU A 213 -10.99 -16.24 -7.99
CA LEU A 213 -10.67 -14.89 -7.48
C LEU A 213 -10.91 -14.75 -5.96
N PRO A 214 -12.01 -15.25 -5.37
CA PRO A 214 -12.18 -15.17 -3.92
C PRO A 214 -11.13 -15.95 -3.12
N ASN A 215 -10.56 -17.03 -3.68
CA ASN A 215 -9.49 -17.80 -3.05
C ASN A 215 -8.10 -17.14 -3.25
N VAL A 216 -7.92 -16.35 -4.30
CA VAL A 216 -6.70 -15.53 -4.51
C VAL A 216 -6.73 -14.23 -3.70
N ALA A 217 -7.92 -13.72 -3.35
CA ALA A 217 -8.11 -12.44 -2.68
C ALA A 217 -7.30 -12.24 -1.37
N PRO A 218 -7.15 -13.24 -0.47
CA PRO A 218 -6.31 -13.09 0.73
C PRO A 218 -4.86 -12.74 0.43
N ALA A 219 -4.25 -13.40 -0.56
CA ALA A 219 -2.89 -13.12 -1.01
C ALA A 219 -2.79 -11.75 -1.67
N LEU A 220 -3.78 -11.40 -2.50
CA LEU A 220 -3.85 -10.09 -3.16
C LEU A 220 -3.95 -8.94 -2.16
N ILE A 221 -4.82 -9.04 -1.15
CA ILE A 221 -5.00 -8.02 -0.11
C ILE A 221 -3.69 -7.77 0.65
N ALA A 222 -2.98 -8.84 0.99
CA ALA A 222 -1.67 -8.73 1.64
C ALA A 222 -0.64 -8.05 0.74
N LEU A 223 -0.60 -8.43 -0.54
CA LEU A 223 0.30 -7.85 -1.53
C LEU A 223 0.03 -6.37 -1.74
N VAL A 224 -1.23 -5.96 -1.85
CA VAL A 224 -1.60 -4.54 -2.00
C VAL A 224 -1.04 -3.72 -0.83
N SER A 225 -1.18 -4.19 0.41
CA SER A 225 -0.64 -3.49 1.57
C SER A 225 0.89 -3.40 1.54
N LEU A 226 1.58 -4.46 1.11
CA LEU A 226 3.04 -4.43 0.97
C LEU A 226 3.49 -3.42 -0.10
N GLU A 227 2.83 -3.43 -1.26
CA GLU A 227 3.13 -2.54 -2.38
C GLU A 227 2.77 -1.07 -2.08
N MET A 228 1.80 -0.80 -1.22
CA MET A 228 1.56 0.55 -0.68
C MET A 228 2.79 1.08 0.06
N GLY A 229 3.44 0.26 0.89
CA GLY A 229 4.69 0.65 1.56
C GLY A 229 5.84 0.90 0.59
N ILE A 230 5.96 0.06 -0.45
CA ILE A 230 6.96 0.24 -1.52
C ILE A 230 6.70 1.54 -2.30
N ALA A 231 5.44 1.84 -2.62
CA ALA A 231 5.08 3.07 -3.32
C ALA A 231 5.47 4.34 -2.54
N VAL A 232 5.31 4.33 -1.20
CA VAL A 232 5.79 5.43 -0.33
C VAL A 232 7.31 5.58 -0.42
N ILE A 233 8.06 4.47 -0.43
CA ILE A 233 9.52 4.51 -0.58
C ILE A 233 9.91 5.09 -1.94
N VAL A 234 9.26 4.64 -3.03
CA VAL A 234 9.55 5.13 -4.39
C VAL A 234 9.26 6.62 -4.50
N GLU A 235 8.12 7.08 -3.97
CA GLU A 235 7.78 8.51 -3.89
C GLU A 235 8.87 9.28 -3.14
N ALA A 236 9.27 8.81 -1.96
CA ALA A 236 10.30 9.46 -1.17
C ALA A 236 11.65 9.51 -1.88
N ILE A 237 12.04 8.46 -2.62
CA ILE A 237 13.27 8.46 -3.43
C ILE A 237 13.18 9.50 -4.56
N LEU A 238 12.07 9.52 -5.30
CA LEU A 238 11.87 10.50 -6.38
C LEU A 238 11.86 11.93 -5.84
N SER A 239 11.28 12.12 -4.65
CA SER A 239 11.25 13.41 -3.98
C SER A 239 12.62 13.84 -3.46
N PHE A 240 13.38 12.89 -2.92
CA PHE A 240 14.74 13.11 -2.46
C PHE A 240 15.68 13.55 -3.59
N VAL A 241 15.46 13.07 -4.81
CA VAL A 241 16.21 13.46 -6.02
C VAL A 241 15.63 14.74 -6.66
N GLY A 242 14.53 15.29 -6.14
CA GLY A 242 13.92 16.53 -6.64
C GLY A 242 13.04 16.35 -7.87
N LEU A 243 12.58 15.13 -8.15
CA LEU A 243 11.77 14.79 -9.33
C LEU A 243 10.27 14.65 -9.03
N SER A 244 9.86 14.50 -7.76
CA SER A 244 8.46 14.18 -7.42
C SER A 244 7.44 15.29 -7.71
N VAL A 245 7.53 16.42 -7.02
CA VAL A 245 6.58 17.53 -7.00
C VAL A 245 7.35 18.85 -6.87
N SER A 246 6.68 19.98 -7.12
CA SER A 246 7.30 21.30 -6.94
C SER A 246 7.68 21.56 -5.48
N SER A 247 8.58 22.53 -5.26
CA SER A 247 9.01 22.96 -3.93
C SER A 247 7.87 23.41 -3.00
N ASP A 248 6.73 23.77 -3.59
CA ASP A 248 5.55 24.29 -2.92
C ASP A 248 4.64 23.18 -2.37
N THR A 249 5.07 21.92 -2.46
CA THR A 249 4.38 20.80 -1.84
C THR A 249 5.34 20.07 -0.90
N PRO A 250 5.08 20.05 0.42
CA PRO A 250 5.94 19.33 1.35
C PRO A 250 5.79 17.83 1.14
N THR A 251 6.92 17.13 1.13
CA THR A 251 7.02 15.67 1.00
C THR A 251 8.05 15.16 2.00
N TRP A 252 7.89 13.92 2.47
CA TRP A 252 8.87 13.34 3.39
C TRP A 252 10.24 13.19 2.73
N GLY A 253 10.30 12.71 1.47
CA GLY A 253 11.57 12.58 0.75
C GLY A 253 12.28 13.91 0.49
N GLY A 254 11.53 14.97 0.18
CA GLY A 254 12.08 16.32 0.00
C GLY A 254 12.63 16.89 1.30
N MET A 255 11.92 16.68 2.42
CA MET A 255 12.41 17.06 3.75
C MET A 255 13.68 16.30 4.14
N ILE A 256 13.76 14.99 3.85
CA ILE A 256 14.96 14.19 4.10
C ILE A 256 16.14 14.71 3.27
N ALA A 257 15.92 15.10 2.01
CA ALA A 257 16.96 15.68 1.16
C ALA A 257 17.47 17.03 1.70
N GLN A 258 16.57 17.88 2.18
CA GLN A 258 16.90 19.16 2.82
C GLN A 258 17.69 18.93 4.12
N GLY A 259 17.14 18.11 5.01
CA GLY A 259 17.76 17.78 6.30
C GLY A 259 19.15 17.14 6.16
N ARG A 260 19.44 16.43 5.05
CA ARG A 260 20.78 15.90 4.78
C ARG A 260 21.83 17.00 4.68
N GLN A 261 21.50 18.15 4.10
CA GLN A 261 22.45 19.24 3.90
C GLN A 261 22.76 19.98 5.21
N ILE A 262 21.78 20.02 6.13
CA ILE A 262 21.87 20.76 7.39
C ILE A 262 21.91 19.83 8.62
N VAL A 263 22.31 18.56 8.45
CA VAL A 263 22.18 17.54 9.50
C VAL A 263 22.91 17.89 10.79
N TYR A 264 24.04 18.61 10.70
CA TYR A 264 24.80 19.05 11.86
C TYR A 264 24.17 20.25 12.61
N GLN A 265 23.25 20.97 11.96
CA GLN A 265 22.58 22.15 12.50
C GLN A 265 21.17 21.79 12.98
N GLY A 266 20.41 21.11 12.12
CA GLY A 266 19.01 20.72 12.33
C GLY A 266 18.76 19.26 11.99
N TRP A 267 19.31 18.33 12.79
CA TRP A 267 19.15 16.89 12.57
C TRP A 267 17.67 16.44 12.55
N TRP A 268 16.78 17.16 13.26
CA TRP A 268 15.34 16.88 13.31
C TRP A 268 14.68 16.97 11.94
N VAL A 269 15.14 17.86 11.05
CA VAL A 269 14.60 18.03 9.69
C VAL A 269 14.75 16.75 8.86
N LEU A 270 15.81 15.96 9.13
CA LEU A 270 16.02 14.66 8.50
C LEU A 270 15.35 13.53 9.29
N VAL A 271 15.59 13.46 10.61
CA VAL A 271 15.23 12.28 11.42
C VAL A 271 13.72 12.15 11.61
N VAL A 272 13.00 13.26 11.75
CA VAL A 272 11.54 13.24 11.93
C VAL A 272 10.83 12.61 10.72
N PRO A 273 10.94 13.15 9.48
CA PRO A 273 10.27 12.55 8.33
C PRO A 273 10.77 11.13 8.04
N LEU A 274 12.04 10.83 8.29
CA LEU A 274 12.58 9.47 8.13
C LEU A 274 11.93 8.48 9.10
N THR A 275 11.70 8.89 10.35
CA THR A 275 11.03 8.05 11.37
C THR A 275 9.58 7.79 10.98
N VAL A 276 8.86 8.82 10.53
CA VAL A 276 7.47 8.68 10.07
C VAL A 276 7.39 7.78 8.84
N LEU A 277 8.29 7.95 7.87
CA LEU A 277 8.39 7.10 6.69
C LEU A 277 8.64 5.63 7.09
N PHE A 278 9.64 5.38 7.95
CA PHE A 278 9.95 4.04 8.42
C PHE A 278 8.76 3.38 9.14
N ALA A 279 8.12 4.09 10.06
CA ALA A 279 6.94 3.61 10.77
C ALA A 279 5.78 3.32 9.81
N THR A 280 5.60 4.14 8.77
CA THR A 280 4.57 3.94 7.75
C THR A 280 4.80 2.66 6.94
N VAL A 281 6.04 2.44 6.47
CA VAL A 281 6.40 1.22 5.74
C VAL A 281 6.22 -0.01 6.61
N LEU A 282 6.65 0.06 7.88
CA LEU A 282 6.48 -1.03 8.84
C LEU A 282 4.98 -1.30 9.09
N ALA A 283 4.16 -0.27 9.22
CA ALA A 283 2.72 -0.41 9.43
C ALA A 283 2.02 -1.08 8.23
N PHE A 284 2.36 -0.68 7.00
CA PHE A 284 1.87 -1.32 5.78
C PHE A 284 2.30 -2.79 5.66
N ASN A 285 3.55 -3.08 6.02
CA ASN A 285 4.05 -4.46 6.04
C ASN A 285 3.28 -5.32 7.06
N GLN A 286 3.18 -4.83 8.31
CA GLN A 286 2.46 -5.51 9.40
C GLN A 286 0.97 -5.70 9.08
N LEU A 287 0.33 -4.70 8.47
CA LEU A 287 -1.04 -4.78 8.02
C LEU A 287 -1.20 -5.90 6.98
N GLY A 288 -0.39 -5.94 5.93
CA GLY A 288 -0.46 -6.98 4.90
C GLY A 288 -0.27 -8.39 5.46
N ASP A 289 0.74 -8.54 6.32
CA ASP A 289 1.06 -9.79 7.00
C ASP A 289 -0.06 -10.27 7.92
N GLY A 290 -0.67 -9.35 8.67
CA GLY A 290 -1.81 -9.63 9.53
C GLY A 290 -3.07 -9.98 8.73
N LEU A 291 -3.35 -9.26 7.64
CA LEU A 291 -4.49 -9.53 6.77
C LEU A 291 -4.39 -10.91 6.14
N ARG A 292 -3.19 -11.31 5.69
CA ARG A 292 -2.94 -12.66 5.17
C ARG A 292 -3.27 -13.74 6.21
N ARG A 293 -2.73 -13.60 7.44
CA ARG A 293 -2.97 -14.56 8.54
C ARG A 293 -4.43 -14.63 8.93
N ALA A 294 -5.11 -13.49 9.00
CA ALA A 294 -6.51 -13.44 9.37
C ALA A 294 -7.42 -14.05 8.30
N LEU A 295 -7.10 -13.91 7.02
CA LEU A 295 -7.95 -14.35 5.91
C LEU A 295 -7.67 -15.76 5.42
N ASP A 296 -6.47 -16.30 5.66
CA ASP A 296 -6.14 -17.68 5.30
C ASP A 296 -6.78 -18.70 6.25
N PRO A 297 -7.68 -19.58 5.78
CA PRO A 297 -8.34 -20.57 6.61
C PRO A 297 -7.42 -21.71 7.08
N VAL A 298 -6.29 -21.96 6.40
CA VAL A 298 -5.34 -23.02 6.77
C VAL A 298 -4.47 -22.58 7.97
N MET A 299 -4.12 -21.29 8.04
CA MET A 299 -3.34 -20.72 9.15
C MET A 299 -4.15 -20.49 10.44
N ARG A 300 -5.47 -20.73 10.43
CA ARG A 300 -6.36 -20.59 11.60
C ARG A 300 -6.43 -21.84 12.50
N ARG A 301 -5.62 -22.87 12.24
CA ARG A 301 -5.56 -24.09 13.06
C ARG A 301 -4.52 -23.97 14.18
#